data_AF-A0A2T3LCQ5-F1
#
_entry.id   AF-A0A2T3LCQ5-F1
#
_cell.length_a   1.000
_cell.length_b   1.000
_cell.length_c   1.000
_cell.angle_alpha   90.00
_cell.angle_beta   90.00
_cell.angle_gamma   90.00
#
_symmetry.space_group_name_H-M   'P 1'
#
loop_
_entity.id
_entity.type
_entity.pdbx_description
1 polymer ?
#
loop_
_entity_poly.entity_id
_entity_poly.type
_entity_poly.pdbx_seq_one_letter_code
_entity_poly.pdbx_strand_id
1 'polypeptide(L)'
;MESCGGANYWARVFLWSGHAVKLISPQFVKPFVKTNKNDANDAEAITEAASRPSMHFVPIKQVKQQDIQSLHRIRSRLVKNRTALINEIRGLNLEYGIAIPTGASKVRADLSSE
;
A
#
# COMPACT_ATOMS: atom_id res chain seq x y z
N MET A 1 1.08 17.20 -8.37
CA MET A 1 1.57 16.77 -7.03
C MET A 1 1.91 15.29 -7.08
N GLU A 2 2.85 14.82 -6.28
CA GLU A 2 3.12 13.37 -6.16
C GLU A 2 2.01 12.68 -5.35
N SER A 3 1.64 11.46 -5.73
CA SER A 3 0.68 10.58 -5.04
C SER A 3 1.31 9.93 -3.80
N CYS A 4 1.72 10.75 -2.83
CA CYS A 4 2.27 10.32 -1.54
C CYS A 4 1.20 10.21 -0.44
N GLY A 5 1.62 9.92 0.80
CA GLY A 5 0.75 9.95 1.97
C GLY A 5 0.09 11.32 2.13
N GLY A 6 -1.24 11.37 2.24
CA GLY A 6 -1.98 12.64 2.35
C GLY A 6 -2.30 13.33 1.02
N ALA A 7 -1.74 12.89 -0.12
CA ALA A 7 -1.98 13.54 -1.42
C ALA A 7 -3.46 13.59 -1.83
N ASN A 8 -4.24 12.55 -1.52
CA ASN A 8 -5.68 12.55 -1.81
C ASN A 8 -6.47 13.55 -0.97
N TYR A 9 -6.06 13.79 0.28
CA TYR A 9 -6.67 14.80 1.13
C TYR A 9 -6.43 16.20 0.55
N TRP A 10 -5.16 16.54 0.32
CA TRP A 10 -4.78 17.83 -0.23
C TRP A 10 -5.34 18.05 -1.64
N ALA A 11 -5.40 17.01 -2.47
CA ALA A 11 -6.01 17.12 -3.79
C ALA A 11 -7.48 17.52 -3.72
N ARG A 12 -8.25 16.95 -2.78
CA ARG A 12 -9.65 17.34 -2.58
C ARG A 12 -9.78 18.76 -2.04
N VAL A 13 -8.91 19.17 -1.12
CA VAL A 13 -8.86 20.55 -0.61
C VAL A 13 -8.59 21.55 -1.73
N PHE A 14 -7.56 21.32 -2.55
CA PHE A 14 -7.23 22.20 -3.67
C PHE A 14 -8.29 22.22 -4.76
N LEU A 15 -8.94 21.08 -5.05
CA LEU A 15 -10.10 21.04 -5.94
C LEU A 15 -11.25 21.89 -5.41
N TRP A 16 -11.53 21.83 -4.11
CA TRP A 16 -12.57 22.65 -3.46
C TRP A 16 -12.24 24.15 -3.51
N SER A 17 -10.95 24.50 -3.44
CA SER A 17 -10.45 25.86 -3.63
C SER A 17 -10.40 26.32 -5.10
N GLY A 18 -10.88 25.50 -6.05
CA GLY A 18 -10.98 25.87 -7.48
C GLY A 18 -9.73 25.59 -8.31
N HIS A 19 -8.74 24.86 -7.79
CA HIS A 19 -7.54 24.50 -8.55
C HIS A 19 -7.73 23.22 -9.37
N ALA A 20 -7.12 23.18 -10.56
CA ALA A 20 -6.98 21.95 -11.32
C ALA A 20 -5.85 21.09 -10.72
N VAL A 21 -6.20 19.93 -10.16
CA VAL A 21 -5.23 19.05 -9.50
C VAL A 21 -4.97 17.81 -10.34
N LYS A 22 -3.69 17.49 -10.53
CA LYS A 22 -3.21 16.25 -11.14
C LYS A 22 -2.24 15.54 -10.19
N LEU A 23 -2.45 14.25 -9.95
CA LEU A 23 -1.58 13.41 -9.13
C LEU A 23 -0.67 12.55 -10.02
N ILE A 24 0.61 12.49 -9.70
CA ILE A 24 1.62 11.68 -10.42
C ILE A 24 2.07 10.54 -9.50
N SER A 25 2.17 9.31 -10.01
CA SER A 25 2.71 8.19 -9.23
C SER A 25 4.17 8.46 -8.86
N PRO A 26 4.61 8.15 -7.62
CA PRO A 26 6.02 8.23 -7.23
C PRO A 26 6.98 7.51 -8.18
N GLN A 27 6.51 6.42 -8.82
CA GLN A 27 7.29 5.67 -9.79
C GLN A 27 7.61 6.47 -11.05
N PHE A 28 6.77 7.43 -11.42
CA PHE A 28 7.00 8.33 -12.55
C PHE A 28 7.77 9.59 -12.17
N VAL A 29 7.79 9.97 -10.89
CA VAL A 29 8.58 11.10 -10.39
C VAL A 29 10.03 10.69 -10.18
N LYS A 30 10.27 9.49 -9.63
CA LYS A 30 11.60 8.99 -9.25
C LYS A 30 12.69 9.14 -10.33
N PRO A 31 12.45 8.88 -11.64
CA PRO A 31 13.49 9.03 -12.66
C PRO A 31 13.99 10.47 -12.85
N PHE A 32 13.24 11.47 -12.40
CA PHE A 32 13.56 12.89 -12.57
C PHE A 32 14.21 13.52 -11.33
N VAL A 33 14.39 12.74 -10.25
CA VAL A 33 15.08 13.21 -9.04
C VAL A 33 16.59 13.18 -9.29
N LYS A 34 17.22 14.36 -9.36
CA LYS A 34 18.62 14.51 -9.80
C LYS A 34 19.65 14.08 -8.76
N THR A 35 19.46 14.42 -7.49
CA THR A 35 20.44 14.22 -6.41
C THR A 35 19.74 13.82 -5.11
N ASN A 36 20.37 14.08 -3.95
CA ASN A 36 19.79 13.80 -2.64
C ASN A 36 18.40 14.39 -2.49
N LYS A 37 17.56 13.69 -1.73
CA LYS A 37 16.18 14.09 -1.50
C LYS A 37 16.12 15.38 -0.68
N ASN A 38 15.49 16.40 -1.25
CA ASN A 38 15.05 17.60 -0.57
C ASN A 38 13.79 18.14 -1.28
N ASP A 39 13.06 19.05 -0.62
CA ASP A 39 11.77 19.52 -1.13
C ASP A 39 11.88 20.24 -2.48
N ALA A 40 13.00 20.96 -2.73
CA ALA A 40 13.23 21.68 -3.98
C ALA A 40 13.43 20.70 -5.15
N ASN A 41 14.24 19.67 -4.96
CA ASN A 41 14.50 18.61 -5.93
C ASN A 41 13.24 17.80 -6.21
N ASP A 42 12.43 17.51 -5.20
CA ASP A 42 11.16 16.81 -5.36
C ASP A 42 10.17 17.67 -6.17
N ALA A 43 10.07 18.98 -5.90
CA ALA A 43 9.22 19.89 -6.67
C ALA A 43 9.66 20.01 -8.14
N GLU A 44 10.96 20.10 -8.39
CA GLU A 44 11.53 20.10 -9.74
C GLU A 44 11.19 18.78 -10.47
N ALA A 45 11.43 17.64 -9.83
CA ALA A 45 11.15 16.33 -10.41
C ALA A 45 9.66 16.13 -10.72
N ILE A 46 8.75 16.59 -9.86
CA ILE A 46 7.31 16.54 -10.10
C ILE A 46 6.94 17.40 -11.32
N THR A 47 7.53 18.59 -11.44
CA THR A 47 7.27 19.52 -12.55
C THR A 47 7.79 18.95 -13.87
N GLU A 48 8.98 18.38 -13.84
CA GLU A 48 9.61 17.71 -14.99
C GLU A 48 8.82 16.48 -15.44
N ALA A 49 8.37 15.67 -14.48
CA ALA A 49 7.47 14.56 -14.76
C ALA A 49 6.16 15.05 -15.39
N ALA A 50 5.56 16.10 -14.83
CA ALA A 50 4.29 16.67 -15.33
C ALA A 50 4.38 17.23 -16.75
N SER A 51 5.56 17.67 -17.19
CA SER A 51 5.77 18.25 -18.53
C SER A 51 5.87 17.20 -19.65
N ARG A 52 6.07 15.92 -19.32
CA ARG A 52 6.18 14.86 -20.32
C ARG A 52 4.85 14.67 -21.05
N PRO A 53 4.82 14.68 -22.40
CA PRO A 53 3.58 14.52 -23.17
C PRO A 53 2.85 13.20 -22.91
N SER A 54 3.60 12.13 -22.60
CA SER A 54 3.08 10.80 -22.29
C SER A 54 2.79 10.58 -20.80
N MET A 55 2.70 11.65 -20.00
CA MET A 55 2.51 11.52 -18.55
C MET A 55 1.11 11.02 -18.21
N HIS A 56 1.07 10.00 -17.33
CA HIS A 56 -0.18 9.41 -16.85
C HIS A 56 -0.43 9.85 -15.41
N PHE A 57 -1.65 10.33 -15.16
CA PHE A 57 -2.06 10.81 -13.85
C PHE A 57 -2.86 9.76 -13.09
N VAL A 58 -2.69 9.74 -11.77
CA VAL A 58 -3.42 8.87 -10.85
C VAL A 58 -4.74 9.56 -10.49
N PRO A 59 -5.87 8.84 -10.50
CA PRO A 59 -7.15 9.42 -10.09
C PRO A 59 -7.13 9.81 -8.61
N ILE A 60 -7.74 10.96 -8.31
CA ILE A 60 -7.98 11.44 -6.95
C ILE A 60 -9.11 10.61 -6.34
N LYS A 61 -8.82 9.95 -5.23
CA LYS A 61 -9.80 9.10 -4.54
C LYS A 61 -10.75 9.95 -3.70
N GLN A 62 -12.04 9.63 -3.79
CA GLN A 62 -13.01 10.05 -2.79
C GLN A 62 -12.74 9.35 -1.45
N VAL A 63 -13.27 9.92 -0.36
CA VAL A 63 -13.13 9.35 0.99
C VAL A 63 -13.61 7.90 1.03
N LYS A 64 -14.82 7.62 0.50
CA LYS A 64 -15.37 6.26 0.44
C LYS A 64 -14.46 5.25 -0.30
N GLN A 65 -13.84 5.67 -1.40
CA GLN A 65 -12.90 4.82 -2.15
C GLN A 65 -11.61 4.56 -1.36
N GLN A 66 -11.13 5.58 -0.65
CA GLN A 66 -9.98 5.47 0.24
C GLN A 66 -10.27 4.55 1.44
N ASP A 67 -11.49 4.60 1.98
CA ASP A 67 -11.94 3.73 3.08
C ASP A 67 -11.97 2.26 2.64
N ILE A 68 -12.60 1.97 1.50
CA ILE A 68 -12.64 0.62 0.92
C ILE A 68 -11.21 0.09 0.69
N GLN A 69 -10.33 0.89 0.11
CA GLN A 69 -8.92 0.51 -0.07
C GLN A 69 -8.23 0.21 1.27
N SER A 70 -8.53 0.99 2.30
CA SER A 70 -7.95 0.81 3.63
C SER A 70 -8.43 -0.48 4.28
N LEU A 71 -9.72 -0.81 4.19
CA LEU A 71 -10.29 -2.08 4.65
C LEU A 71 -9.68 -3.27 3.92
N HIS A 72 -9.53 -3.20 2.59
CA HIS A 72 -8.85 -4.26 1.82
C HIS A 72 -7.41 -4.46 2.28
N ARG A 73 -6.64 -3.39 2.52
CA ARG A 73 -5.26 -3.51 3.02
C ARG A 73 -5.21 -4.14 4.41
N ILE A 74 -6.10 -3.74 5.32
CA ILE A 74 -6.21 -4.33 6.66
C ILE A 74 -6.51 -5.82 6.55
N ARG A 75 -7.52 -6.21 5.77
CA ARG A 75 -7.87 -7.62 5.55
C ARG A 75 -6.69 -8.41 4.97
N SER A 76 -6.03 -7.92 3.94
CA SER A 76 -4.88 -8.59 3.32
C SER A 76 -3.74 -8.80 4.32
N ARG A 77 -3.45 -7.80 5.16
CA ARG A 77 -2.46 -7.92 6.24
C ARG A 77 -2.86 -8.98 7.26
N LEU A 78 -4.13 -8.97 7.72
CA LEU A 78 -4.62 -9.96 8.69
C LEU A 78 -4.57 -11.38 8.13
N VAL A 79 -4.92 -11.57 6.85
CA VAL A 79 -4.82 -12.87 6.19
C VAL A 79 -3.36 -13.32 6.10
N LYS A 80 -2.44 -12.44 5.68
CA LYS A 80 -1.01 -12.74 5.61
C LYS A 80 -0.45 -13.13 6.99
N ASN A 81 -0.77 -12.35 8.02
CA ASN A 81 -0.30 -12.60 9.39
C ASN A 81 -0.86 -13.93 9.93
N ARG A 82 -2.15 -14.20 9.71
CA ARG A 82 -2.77 -15.47 10.08
C ARG A 82 -2.08 -16.66 9.40
N THR A 83 -1.81 -16.56 8.10
CA THR A 83 -1.12 -17.61 7.36
C THR A 83 0.32 -17.80 7.84
N ALA A 84 1.04 -16.72 8.13
CA ALA A 84 2.39 -16.79 8.69
C ALA A 84 2.40 -17.51 10.04
N LEU A 85 1.48 -17.14 10.96
CA LEU A 85 1.34 -17.77 12.26
C LEU A 85 0.97 -19.26 12.15
N ILE A 86 0.07 -19.61 11.22
CA ILE A 86 -0.28 -21.02 10.93
C ILE A 86 0.96 -21.81 10.50
N ASN A 87 1.77 -21.24 9.60
CA ASN A 87 2.97 -21.93 9.12
C ASN A 87 4.04 -22.05 10.22
N GLU A 88 4.17 -21.04 11.07
CA GLU A 88 5.07 -21.05 12.23
C GLU A 88 4.68 -22.14 13.24
N ILE A 89 3.40 -22.21 13.64
CA ILE A 89 2.88 -23.27 14.52
C ILE A 89 3.19 -24.65 13.95
N ARG A 90 2.92 -24.85 12.65
CA ARG A 90 3.17 -26.13 11.98
C ARG A 90 4.66 -26.47 11.95
N GLY A 91 5.52 -25.49 11.69
CA GLY A 91 6.98 -25.67 11.69
C GLY A 91 7.50 -26.07 13.07
N LEU A 92 7.09 -25.35 14.11
CA LEU A 92 7.52 -25.63 15.49
C LEU A 92 7.07 -27.02 15.97
N ASN A 93 5.83 -27.42 15.69
CA ASN A 93 5.34 -28.76 16.06
C ASN A 93 6.08 -29.88 15.32
N LEU A 94 6.48 -29.63 14.07
CA LEU A 94 7.22 -30.59 13.29
C LEU A 94 8.61 -30.89 13.88
N GLU A 95 9.27 -29.91 14.52
CA GLU A 95 10.54 -30.13 15.26
C GLU A 95 10.37 -31.15 16.40
N TYR A 96 9.16 -31.28 16.94
CA TYR A 96 8.80 -32.26 17.97
C TYR A 96 8.16 -33.54 17.39
N GLY A 97 8.18 -33.71 16.06
CA GLY A 97 7.60 -34.88 15.38
C GLY A 97 6.08 -34.84 15.23
N ILE A 98 5.42 -33.74 15.59
CA ILE A 98 3.96 -33.57 15.50
C ILE A 98 3.63 -32.95 14.13
N ALA A 99 3.16 -33.78 13.19
CA ALA A 99 2.84 -33.35 11.84
C ALA A 99 1.38 -32.86 11.71
N ILE A 100 1.17 -31.54 11.65
CA ILE A 100 -0.16 -30.94 11.49
C ILE A 100 -0.50 -30.69 10.00
N PRO A 101 -1.69 -31.11 9.50
CA PRO A 101 -2.11 -30.85 8.12
C PRO A 101 -2.18 -29.37 7.76
N THR A 102 -2.07 -29.06 6.46
CA THR A 102 -2.19 -27.69 5.95
C THR A 102 -3.60 -27.13 6.12
N GLY A 103 -3.68 -25.82 6.35
CA GLY A 103 -4.94 -25.07 6.38
C GLY A 103 -5.40 -24.64 7.77
N ALA A 104 -6.01 -23.46 7.85
CA ALA A 104 -6.38 -22.81 9.11
C ALA A 104 -7.33 -23.65 9.98
N SER A 105 -8.34 -24.28 9.35
CA SER A 105 -9.31 -25.10 10.08
C SER A 105 -8.68 -26.36 10.66
N LYS A 106 -7.68 -26.94 9.99
CA LYS A 106 -6.99 -28.15 10.44
C LYS A 106 -6.09 -27.86 11.63
N VAL A 107 -5.25 -26.82 11.52
CA VAL A 107 -4.42 -26.38 12.65
C VAL A 107 -5.26 -26.00 13.85
N ARG A 108 -6.40 -25.31 13.66
CA ARG A 108 -7.29 -24.96 14.78
C ARG A 108 -7.89 -26.19 15.46
N ALA A 109 -8.35 -27.18 14.69
CA ALA A 109 -8.92 -28.40 15.25
C ALA A 109 -7.90 -29.18 16.08
N ASP A 110 -6.68 -29.33 15.55
CA ASP A 110 -5.57 -30.06 16.17
C ASP A 110 -5.13 -29.44 17.51
N LEU A 111 -5.04 -28.10 17.56
CA LEU A 111 -4.71 -27.37 18.80
C LEU A 111 -5.85 -27.35 19.84
N SER A 112 -7.08 -27.65 19.44
CA SER A 112 -8.24 -27.68 20.35
C SER A 112 -8.56 -29.08 20.86
N SER A 113 -7.78 -30.08 20.45
CA SER A 113 -7.91 -31.48 20.89
C SER A 113 -7.08 -31.83 22.14
N GLU A 114 -6.39 -30.85 22.73
CA GLU A 114 -5.83 -30.91 24.09
C GLU A 114 -6.78 -30.24 25.09
#